data_AF-A0A7C0YIK1-F1
#
_entry.id   AF-A0A7C0YIK1-F1
#
_cell.length_a   1.000
_cell.length_b   1.000
_cell.length_c   1.000
_cell.angle_alpha   90.00
_cell.angle_beta   90.00
_cell.angle_gamma   90.00
#
_symmetry.space_group_name_H-M   'P 1'
#
loop_
_entity.id
_entity.type
_entity.pdbx_description
1 polymer ?
#
loop_
_entity_poly.entity_id
_entity_poly.type
_entity_poly.pdbx_seq_one_letter_code
_entity_poly.pdbx_strand_id
1 'polypeptide(L)'
;MSDNEIIIDATGLVAGRLASKIAKMLLKGEKVIVINIEKAVISGTRHRIINRFKRRLEWRTYYNPEKRGPKIPRRADKIFKRMVRGMLP
;
A
#
# COMPACT_ATOMS: atom_id res chain seq x y z
N MET A 1 20.67 -17.11 -8.85
CA MET A 1 20.22 -16.03 -7.95
C MET A 1 21.12 -14.83 -8.21
N SER A 2 20.80 -14.03 -9.23
CA SER A 2 21.42 -12.71 -9.37
C SER A 2 20.55 -11.75 -8.57
N ASP A 3 20.89 -11.61 -7.29
CA ASP A 3 20.22 -10.82 -6.26
C ASP A 3 20.38 -9.31 -6.53
N ASN A 4 19.66 -8.81 -7.54
CA ASN A 4 19.37 -7.37 -7.59
C ASN A 4 18.18 -7.09 -6.66
N GLU A 5 18.43 -7.18 -5.36
CA GLU A 5 17.50 -6.75 -4.33
C GLU A 5 17.53 -5.23 -4.22
N ILE A 6 16.44 -4.58 -4.61
CA ILE A 6 16.33 -3.14 -4.56
C ILE A 6 15.71 -2.75 -3.23
N ILE A 7 16.55 -2.24 -2.33
CA ILE A 7 16.11 -1.75 -1.01
C ILE A 7 15.77 -0.27 -1.11
N ILE A 8 14.56 0.10 -0.72
CA ILE A 8 14.07 1.48 -0.76
C ILE A 8 13.62 1.92 0.64
N ASP A 9 14.22 3.00 1.13
CA ASP A 9 13.73 3.69 2.32
C ASP A 9 12.55 4.62 1.95
N ALA A 10 11.41 4.42 2.60
CA ALA A 10 10.20 5.20 2.37
C ALA A 10 10.13 6.51 3.19
N THR A 11 11.12 6.79 4.04
CA THR A 11 11.15 7.97 4.92
C THR A 11 11.03 9.28 4.12
N GLY A 12 10.03 10.09 4.41
CA GLY A 12 9.81 11.38 3.73
C GLY A 12 9.27 11.29 2.30
N LEU A 13 9.16 10.08 1.74
CA LEU A 13 8.63 9.88 0.39
C LEU A 13 7.11 9.85 0.38
N VAL A 14 6.51 10.37 -0.70
CA VAL A 14 5.06 10.32 -0.88
C VAL A 14 4.64 8.89 -1.27
N ALA A 15 3.88 8.22 -0.39
CA ALA A 15 3.54 6.80 -0.51
C ALA A 15 2.93 6.43 -1.87
N GLY A 16 2.01 7.26 -2.40
CA GLY A 16 1.39 7.00 -3.70
C GLY A 16 2.37 7.07 -4.89
N ARG A 17 3.29 8.04 -4.87
CA ARG A 17 4.32 8.18 -5.93
C ARG A 17 5.34 7.05 -5.87
N LEU A 18 5.72 6.68 -4.65
CA LEU A 18 6.59 5.54 -4.40
C LEU A 18 5.96 4.24 -4.93
N ALA A 19 4.68 3.99 -4.61
CA ALA A 19 3.96 2.81 -5.05
C ALA A 19 3.91 2.68 -6.59
N SER A 20 3.72 3.79 -7.31
CA SER A 20 3.69 3.77 -8.79
C SER A 20 5.03 3.41 -9.41
N LYS A 21 6.14 3.93 -8.87
CA LYS A 21 7.49 3.54 -9.33
C LYS A 21 7.77 2.07 -9.04
N ILE A 22 7.44 1.62 -7.83
CA ILE A 22 7.63 0.22 -7.42
C ILE A 22 6.79 -0.73 -8.27
N ALA A 23 5.54 -0.39 -8.57
CA ALA A 23 4.70 -1.22 -9.43
C ALA A 23 5.34 -1.47 -10.81
N LYS A 24 5.97 -0.45 -11.41
CA LYS A 24 6.72 -0.62 -12.67
C LYS A 24 7.94 -1.53 -12.51
N MET A 25 8.66 -1.44 -11.40
CA MET A 25 9.83 -2.29 -11.11
C MET A 25 9.41 -3.75 -10.92
N LEU A 26 8.31 -3.97 -10.18
CA LEU A 26 7.72 -5.30 -10.00
C LEU A 26 7.26 -5.92 -11.34
N LEU A 27 6.69 -5.13 -12.24
CA LEU A 27 6.30 -5.59 -13.58
C LEU A 27 7.50 -6.00 -14.46
N LYS A 28 8.67 -5.41 -14.22
CA LYS A 28 9.92 -5.82 -14.88
C LYS A 28 10.54 -7.09 -14.28
N GLY A 29 9.96 -7.63 -13.21
CA GLY A 29 10.48 -8.81 -12.51
C GLY A 29 11.55 -8.48 -11.45
N GLU A 30 11.71 -7.21 -11.08
CA GLU A 30 12.68 -6.81 -10.04
C GLU A 30 12.13 -7.13 -8.63
N LYS A 31 13.02 -7.57 -7.72
CA LYS A 31 12.67 -7.81 -6.31
C LYS A 31 12.90 -6.54 -5.51
N VAL A 32 11.82 -5.94 -4.99
CA VAL A 32 11.88 -4.68 -4.24
C VAL A 32 11.53 -4.90 -2.77
N ILE A 33 12.39 -4.42 -1.87
CA ILE A 33 12.20 -4.42 -0.43
C ILE A 33 12.03 -2.98 0.04
N VAL A 34 10.92 -2.68 0.73
CA VAL A 34 10.64 -1.34 1.26
C VAL A 34 10.76 -1.34 2.77
N ILE A 35 11.55 -0.42 3.30
CA ILE A 35 11.76 -0.22 4.74
C ILE A 35 11.15 1.12 5.20
N ASN A 36 10.88 1.23 6.51
CA ASN A 36 10.37 2.45 7.17
C ASN A 36 9.07 3.03 6.57
N ILE A 37 8.15 2.18 6.12
CA ILE A 37 6.92 2.63 5.46
C ILE A 37 6.00 3.49 6.35
N GLU A 38 6.11 3.36 7.67
CA GLU A 38 5.42 4.20 8.65
C GLU A 38 5.85 5.68 8.62
N LYS A 39 7.05 5.97 8.09
CA LYS A 39 7.57 7.33 7.92
C LYS A 39 7.26 7.93 6.54
N ALA A 40 6.52 7.20 5.70
CA ALA A 40 6.09 7.69 4.41
C ALA A 40 4.99 8.76 4.55
N VAL A 41 5.03 9.75 3.66
CA VAL A 41 4.12 10.90 3.68
C VAL A 41 2.91 10.62 2.79
N ILE A 42 1.72 10.99 3.25
CA ILE A 42 0.50 11.02 2.43
C ILE A 42 0.12 12.49 2.24
N SER A 43 0.05 12.92 0.98
CA SER A 43 -0.36 14.28 0.63
C SER A 43 -1.85 14.50 0.90
N GLY A 44 -2.18 15.61 1.57
CA GLY A 44 -3.54 16.08 1.83
C GLY A 44 -3.81 16.35 3.31
N THR A 45 -5.00 16.89 3.61
CA THR A 45 -5.39 17.22 4.98
C THR A 45 -5.62 15.95 5.81
N ARG A 46 -5.04 15.90 7.01
CA ARG A 46 -5.12 14.75 7.94
C ARG A 46 -6.54 14.24 8.15
N HIS A 47 -7.48 15.13 8.46
CA HIS A 47 -8.90 14.79 8.67
C HIS A 47 -9.53 14.07 7.47
N ARG A 48 -9.27 14.56 6.25
CA ARG A 48 -9.82 13.99 5.03
C ARG A 48 -9.26 12.58 4.76
N ILE A 49 -7.96 12.38 5.00
CA ILE A 49 -7.30 11.09 4.82
C ILE A 49 -7.86 10.06 5.81
N ILE A 50 -7.99 10.43 7.08
CA ILE A 50 -8.54 9.56 8.12
C ILE A 50 -9.99 9.20 7.82
N ASN A 51 -10.84 10.17 7.49
CA ASN A 51 -12.25 9.91 7.18
C ASN A 51 -12.41 9.02 5.95
N ARG A 52 -11.57 9.20 4.91
CA ARG A 52 -11.55 8.30 3.75
C ARG A 52 -11.20 6.87 4.16
N PHE A 53 -10.24 6.69 5.05
CA PHE A 53 -9.86 5.35 5.54
C PHE A 53 -10.95 4.71 6.41
N LYS A 54 -11.58 5.49 7.31
CA LYS A 54 -12.72 5.02 8.12
C LYS A 54 -13.87 4.53 7.25
N ARG A 55 -14.27 5.31 6.24
CA ARG A 55 -15.29 4.89 5.26
C ARG A 55 -14.97 3.59 4.55
N ARG A 56 -13.69 3.34 4.24
CA ARG A 56 -13.30 2.06 3.63
C ARG A 56 -13.47 0.91 4.62
N LEU A 57 -13.12 1.08 5.90
CA LEU A 57 -13.26 0.04 6.93
C LEU A 57 -14.72 -0.39 7.16
N GLU A 58 -15.67 0.48 6.86
CA GLU A 58 -17.11 0.18 6.90
C GLU A 58 -17.56 -0.74 5.77
N TRP A 59 -16.78 -0.89 4.69
CA TRP A 59 -17.15 -1.73 3.56
C TRP A 59 -17.20 -3.20 3.95
N ARG A 60 -18.40 -3.78 3.87
CA ARG A 60 -18.68 -5.19 4.12
C ARG A 60 -19.57 -5.76 3.03
N THR A 61 -19.36 -7.04 2.71
CA THR A 61 -20.26 -7.78 1.81
C THR A 61 -21.48 -8.25 2.61
N TYR A 62 -22.69 -8.09 2.05
CA TYR A 62 -23.94 -8.43 2.73
C TYR A 62 -24.04 -9.92 3.12
N TYR A 63 -23.73 -10.83 2.18
CA TYR A 63 -23.98 -12.26 2.36
C TYR A 63 -23.02 -12.96 3.36
N ASN A 64 -21.70 -12.74 3.24
CA ASN A 64 -20.72 -13.35 4.16
C ASN A 64 -19.47 -12.47 4.33
N PRO A 65 -19.50 -11.50 5.26
CA PRO A 65 -18.41 -10.54 5.46
C PRO A 65 -17.08 -11.18 5.88
N GLU A 66 -17.13 -12.31 6.60
CA GLU A 66 -15.93 -12.94 7.15
C GLU A 66 -15.13 -13.68 6.08
N LYS A 67 -15.79 -14.37 5.15
CA LYS A 67 -15.10 -15.17 4.12
C LYS A 67 -14.85 -14.40 2.82
N ARG A 68 -15.79 -13.58 2.36
CA ARG A 68 -15.72 -12.90 1.04
C ARG A 68 -15.58 -11.37 1.11
N GLY A 69 -15.71 -10.80 2.31
CA GLY A 69 -15.65 -9.35 2.50
C GLY A 69 -14.27 -8.74 2.22
N PRO A 70 -14.20 -7.43 1.92
CA PRO A 70 -12.93 -6.74 1.73
C PRO A 70 -12.09 -6.75 3.01
N LYS A 71 -10.93 -7.43 3.00
CA LYS A 71 -10.01 -7.47 4.16
C LYS A 71 -9.07 -6.28 4.18
N ILE A 72 -9.51 -5.18 4.79
CA ILE A 72 -8.73 -3.93 4.85
C ILE A 72 -7.75 -3.99 6.01
N PRO A 73 -6.43 -3.97 5.74
CA PRO A 73 -5.43 -3.97 6.79
C PRO A 73 -5.34 -2.61 7.50
N ARG A 74 -4.88 -2.64 8.75
CA ARG A 74 -4.61 -1.44 9.57
C ARG A 74 -3.11 -1.11 9.70
N ARG A 75 -2.25 -2.10 9.49
CA ARG A 75 -0.78 -1.95 9.60
C ARG A 75 -0.21 -1.30 8.33
N ALA A 76 0.75 -0.39 8.49
CA ALA A 76 1.27 0.46 7.42
C ALA A 76 1.88 -0.34 6.24
N ASP A 77 2.65 -1.38 6.54
CA ASP A 77 3.20 -2.36 5.58
C ASP A 77 2.11 -3.00 4.71
N LYS A 78 1.05 -3.51 5.33
CA LYS A 78 -0.05 -4.19 4.64
C LYS A 78 -0.91 -3.21 3.85
N ILE A 79 -1.10 -2.00 4.36
CA ILE A 79 -1.77 -0.91 3.64
C ILE A 79 -1.00 -0.58 2.37
N PHE A 80 0.31 -0.41 2.47
CA PHE A 80 1.17 -0.10 1.32
C PHE A 80 1.22 -1.27 0.33
N LYS A 81 1.34 -2.51 0.81
CA LYS A 81 1.25 -3.71 -0.04
C LYS A 81 -0.06 -3.75 -0.83
N ARG A 82 -1.19 -3.40 -0.20
CA ARG A 82 -2.50 -3.33 -0.88
C ARG A 82 -2.57 -2.16 -1.88
N MET A 83 -1.90 -1.05 -1.60
CA MET A 83 -1.79 0.09 -2.53
C MET A 83 -1.03 -0.30 -3.80
N VAL A 84 0.15 -0.92 -3.65
CA VAL A 84 0.94 -1.43 -4.77
C VAL A 84 0.16 -2.49 -5.55
N ARG A 85 -0.51 -3.42 -4.86
CA ARG A 85 -1.35 -4.44 -5.51
C ARG A 85 -2.45 -3.84 -6.39
N GLY A 86 -3.02 -2.71 -6.00
CA GLY A 86 -4.04 -2.02 -6.81
C GLY A 86 -3.49 -1.33 -8.06
N MET A 87 -2.17 -1.24 -8.22
CA MET A 87 -1.47 -0.69 -9.39
C MET A 87 -0.89 -1.78 -10.29
N LEU A 88 -1.10 -3.05 -9.94
CA LEU A 88 -0.68 -4.21 -10.74
C LEU A 88 -1.90 -4.81 -11.45
N PRO A 89 -1.75 -5.28 -12.69
CA PRO A 89 -2.77 -6.05 -13.40
C PRO A 89 -3.00 -7.42 -12.77
#